data_AF-A0ABD4A1J8-F1
#
_entry.id   AF-A0ABD4A1J8-F1
#
_cell.length_a   1.000
_cell.length_b   1.000
_cell.length_c   1.000
_cell.angle_alpha   90.00
_cell.angle_beta   90.00
_cell.angle_gamma   90.00
#
_symmetry.space_group_name_H-M   'P 1'
#
loop_
_entity.id
_entity.type
_entity.pdbx_description
1 polymer ?
#
loop_
_entity_poly.entity_id
_entity_poly.type
_entity_poly.pdbx_seq_one_letter_code
_entity_poly.pdbx_strand_id
1 'polypeptide(L)' 'MIEISSAAYQDKIIELLNNLNKDGIQFSYKEKKGINLYFETNAGDLEKASSLAKSAIKNQPWGSVLYFRVSPVK' A
#
# COMPACT_ATOMS: atom_id res chain seq x y z
N MET A 1 -9.51 -1.00 5.60
CA MET A 1 -8.15 -1.53 5.35
C MET A 1 -7.93 -1.62 3.85
N ILE A 2 -6.68 -1.58 3.40
CA ILE A 2 -6.31 -1.87 2.02
C ILE A 2 -5.43 -3.12 1.96
N GLU A 3 -5.49 -3.83 0.85
CA GLU A 3 -4.65 -4.98 0.53
C GLU A 3 -3.70 -4.61 -0.61
N ILE A 4 -2.44 -5.05 -0.50
CA ILE A 4 -1.43 -4.93 -1.54
C ILE A 4 -0.86 -6.31 -1.84
N SER A 5 -1.16 -6.84 -3.03
CA SER A 5 -0.60 -8.10 -3.51
C SER A 5 0.70 -7.84 -4.25
N SER A 6 1.83 -8.26 -3.70
CA SER A 6 3.14 -8.18 -4.35
C SER A 6 4.03 -9.36 -3.99
N ALA A 7 4.61 -10.02 -5.00
CA ALA A 7 5.56 -11.12 -4.80
C ALA A 7 6.98 -10.61 -4.42
N ALA A 8 7.30 -9.36 -4.72
CA ALA A 8 8.64 -8.79 -4.52
C ALA A 8 8.55 -7.45 -3.79
N TYR A 9 9.69 -7.00 -3.23
CA TYR A 9 9.82 -5.69 -2.58
C TYR A 9 8.80 -5.42 -1.45
N GLN A 10 8.35 -6.47 -0.77
CA GLN A 10 7.35 -6.36 0.30
C GLN A 10 7.84 -5.44 1.43
N ASP A 11 9.08 -5.62 1.88
CA ASP A 11 9.65 -4.79 2.95
C ASP A 11 9.73 -3.31 2.56
N LYS A 12 10.08 -3.02 1.29
CA LYS A 12 10.10 -1.63 0.79
C LYS A 12 8.71 -1.02 0.70
N ILE A 13 7.69 -1.81 0.36
CA ILE A 13 6.30 -1.35 0.36
C ILE A 13 5.84 -1.04 1.78
N ILE A 14 6.16 -1.91 2.75
CA ILE A 14 5.86 -1.70 4.17
C ILE A 14 6.52 -0.42 4.67
N GLU A 15 7.82 -0.27 4.44
CA GLU A 15 8.58 0.92 4.84
C GLU A 15 8.01 2.19 4.20
N LEU A 16 7.74 2.18 2.90
CA LEU A 16 7.18 3.32 2.19
C LEU A 16 5.84 3.76 2.77
N LEU A 17 4.91 2.83 2.97
CA LEU A 17 3.55 3.17 3.36
C LEU A 17 3.44 3.54 4.84
N ASN A 18 4.22 2.90 5.73
CA ASN A 18 4.28 3.29 7.14
C ASN A 18 4.82 4.72 7.33
N ASN A 19 5.65 5.21 6.41
CA ASN A 19 6.19 6.57 6.44
C ASN A 19 5.44 7.55 5.52
N LEU A 20 4.41 7.08 4.79
CA LEU A 20 3.65 7.93 3.90
C LEU A 20 2.65 8.76 4.72
N ASN A 21 2.86 10.07 4.69
CA ASN A 21 1.88 11.04 5.18
C ASN A 21 1.55 12.01 4.05
N LYS A 22 0.42 11.77 3.39
CA LYS A 22 -0.04 12.59 2.26
C LYS A 22 -1.55 12.76 2.33
N ASP A 23 -2.01 14.00 2.13
CA ASP A 23 -3.43 14.38 2.19
C ASP A 23 -4.11 14.00 3.53
N GLY A 24 -3.34 13.94 4.62
CA GLY A 24 -3.81 13.51 5.94
C GLY A 24 -4.11 12.00 6.05
N ILE A 25 -3.86 11.23 4.99
CA ILE A 25 -4.03 9.78 4.96
C ILE A 25 -2.74 9.14 5.48
N GLN A 26 -2.89 8.25 6.45
CA GLN A 26 -1.83 7.43 7.02
C GLN A 26 -2.12 5.96 6.76
N PHE A 27 -1.04 5.18 6.66
CA PHE A 27 -1.11 3.73 6.53
C PHE A 27 -0.25 3.08 7.61
N SER A 28 -0.75 1.99 8.19
CA SER A 28 -0.03 1.19 9.17
C SER A 28 -0.09 -0.27 8.78
N TYR A 29 1.07 -0.90 8.58
CA TYR A 29 1.15 -2.32 8.28
C TYR A 29 0.56 -3.14 9.43
N LYS A 30 -0.34 -4.06 9.08
CA LYS A 30 -1.06 -4.92 10.03
C LYS A 30 -0.51 -6.35 10.01
N GLU A 31 -0.58 -6.98 8.84
CA GLU A 31 -0.21 -8.38 8.68
C GLU A 31 0.06 -8.74 7.21
N LYS A 32 0.60 -9.94 7.00
CA LYS A 32 0.86 -10.54 5.69
C LYS A 32 0.22 -11.91 5.60
N LYS A 33 -0.41 -12.21 4.46
CA LYS A 33 -0.90 -13.56 4.12
C LYS A 33 -0.42 -13.92 2.72
N GLY A 34 0.56 -14.81 2.62
CA GLY A 34 1.20 -15.15 1.35
C GLY A 34 1.87 -13.93 0.72
N ILE A 35 1.43 -13.53 -0.47
CA ILE A 35 1.93 -12.33 -1.18
C ILE A 35 1.15 -11.06 -0.84
N ASN A 36 0.10 -11.17 -0.02
CA ASN A 36 -0.78 -10.06 0.31
C ASN A 36 -0.30 -9.37 1.60
N LEU A 37 -0.16 -8.06 1.52
CA LEU A 37 0.15 -7.18 2.64
C LEU A 37 -1.11 -6.38 3.00
N TYR A 38 -1.46 -6.35 4.27
CA TYR A 38 -2.64 -5.66 4.76
C TYR A 38 -2.24 -4.42 5.55
N PHE A 39 -2.84 -3.28 5.20
CA PHE A 39 -2.61 -2.00 5.88
C PHE A 39 -3.91 -1.45 6.46
N GLU A 40 -3.84 -1.01 7.70
CA GLU A 40 -4.83 -0.12 8.29
C GLU A 40 -4.63 1.29 7.74
N THR A 41 -5.72 2.07 7.69
CA THR A 41 -5.69 3.46 7.26
C THR A 41 -6.79 4.25 7.95
N ASN A 42 -6.55 5.53 8.18
CA ASN A 42 -7.52 6.47 8.74
C ASN A 42 -8.44 7.08 7.66
N ALA A 43 -8.26 6.73 6.38
CA ALA A 43 -9.08 7.24 5.29
C ALA A 43 -10.53 6.70 5.36
N GLY A 44 -11.51 7.61 5.27
CA GLY A 44 -12.92 7.25 5.12
C GLY A 44 -13.28 6.70 3.73
N ASP A 45 -12.48 7.03 2.72
CA ASP A 45 -12.61 6.52 1.35
C ASP A 45 -11.46 5.57 1.02
N LEU A 46 -11.76 4.27 1.01
CA LEU A 46 -10.78 3.22 0.76
C LEU A 46 -10.34 3.12 -0.70
N GLU A 47 -11.15 3.57 -1.65
CA GLU A 47 -10.78 3.63 -3.06
C GLU A 47 -9.72 4.72 -3.27
N LYS A 48 -9.94 5.89 -2.66
CA LYS A 48 -8.94 6.98 -2.64
C LYS A 48 -7.65 6.55 -1.95
N ALA A 49 -7.73 5.86 -0.81
CA ALA A 49 -6.57 5.34 -0.09
C ALA A 49 -5.78 4.32 -0.93
N SER A 50 -6.48 3.39 -1.60
CA SER A 50 -5.88 2.41 -2.50
C SER A 50 -5.17 3.07 -3.68
N SER A 51 -5.79 4.08 -4.30
CA SER A 51 -5.21 4.85 -5.40
C SER A 51 -3.95 5.62 -4.97
N LEU A 52 -3.99 6.23 -3.78
CA LEU A 52 -2.85 6.93 -3.19
C LEU A 52 -1.67 5.96 -2.95
N ALA A 53 -1.91 4.84 -2.28
CA ALA A 53 -0.88 3.83 -2.01
C ALA A 53 -0.27 3.28 -3.32
N LYS A 54 -1.11 2.96 -4.30
CA LYS A 54 -0.66 2.49 -5.62
C LYS A 54 0.22 3.52 -6.33
N SER A 55 -0.18 4.79 -6.28
CA SER A 55 0.57 5.89 -6.89
C SER A 55 1.91 6.12 -6.18
N ALA A 56 1.92 6.08 -4.84
CA ALA A 56 3.13 6.21 -4.04
C ALA A 56 4.15 5.12 -4.37
N ILE A 57 3.71 3.85 -4.49
CA ILE A 57 4.57 2.73 -4.87
C ILE A 57 5.12 2.93 -6.29
N LYS A 58 4.27 3.24 -7.28
CA LYS A 58 4.72 3.43 -8.68
C LYS A 58 5.73 4.56 -8.85
N ASN A 59 5.67 5.58 -8.00
CA ASN A 59 6.60 6.72 -8.03
C ASN A 59 7.98 6.38 -7.46
N GLN A 60 8.15 5.22 -6.82
CA GLN A 60 9.47 4.78 -6.38
C GLN A 60 10.29 4.22 -7.55
N PRO A 61 11.63 4.40 -7.55
CA PRO A 61 12.50 3.85 -8.60
C PRO A 61 12.35 2.34 -8.82
N TRP A 62 12.04 1.60 -7.74
CA TRP A 62 11.82 0.15 -7.77
C TRP A 62 10.37 -0.26 -8.05
N GLY A 63 9.41 0.66 -7.88
CA GLY A 63 7.98 0.35 -7.94
C GLY A 63 7.37 0.49 -9.33
N SER A 64 7.99 1.25 -10.23
CA SER A 64 7.53 1.44 -11.61
C SER A 64 7.53 0.14 -12.43
N VAL A 65 8.46 -0.77 -12.15
CA VAL A 65 8.62 -2.09 -12.79
C VAL A 65 7.92 -3.22 -12.05
N LEU A 66 7.32 -2.94 -10.90
CA LEU A 66 6.72 -3.94 -10.04
C LEU A 66 5.36 -4.40 -10.60
N TYR A 67 5.14 -5.70 -10.67
CA TYR A 67 3.80 -6.25 -10.88
C TYR A 67 3.10 -6.43 -9.53
N PHE A 68 2.14 -5.55 -9.23
CA PHE A 68 1.40 -5.56 -7.98
C PHE A 68 -0.03 -5.05 -8.16
N ARG A 69 -0.88 -5.36 -7.18
CA ARG A 69 -2.25 -4.85 -7.08
C ARG A 69 -2.47 -4.17 -5.75
N VAL A 70 -3.39 -3.20 -5.74
CA VAL A 70 -3.87 -2.52 -4.53
C VAL A 70 -5.37 -2.42 -4.63
N SER A 71 -6.08 -2.80 -3.56
CA SER A 71 -7.55 -2.73 -3.49
C SER A 71 -8.03 -2.55 -2.05
N PRO A 72 -9.24 -2.02 -1.83
CA PRO A 72 -9.90 -2.12 -0.54
C PRO A 72 -10.06 -3.58 -0.12
N VAL A 73 -9.88 -3.85 1.18
CA VAL A 73 -10.26 -5.14 1.75
C VAL A 73 -11.78 -5.21 1.77
N LYS A 74 -12.36 -6.29 1.21
CA LYS A 74 -13.79 -6.58 1.27
C LYS A 74 -14.20 -7.14 2.63
#